data_AF-A0A821QC10-F1
#
_entry.id   AF-A0A821QC10-F1
#
_cell.length_a   1.000
_cell.length_b   1.000
_cell.length_c   1.000
_cell.angle_alpha   90.00
_cell.angle_beta   90.00
_cell.angle_gamma   90.00
#
_symmetry.space_group_name_H-M   'P 1'
#
loop_
_entity.id
_entity.type
_entity.pdbx_description
1 polymer ?
#
loop_
_entity_poly.entity_id
_entity_poly.type
_entity_poly.pdbx_seq_one_letter_code
_entity_poly.pdbx_strand_id
1 'polypeptide(L)'
;MKTIVRKYGDIYLYSFGLVVRLVINQSNMLADVLGRNNVQNSTKQSITGAVFKLVIDNYNLLVAKGYKHERDSRILNPAFHHTNLKSMVSIIVNRITKCIGSL
;
A
#
# COMPACT_ATOMS: atom_id res chain seq x y z
N MET A 1 6.23 18.20 0.87
CA MET A 1 5.19 18.21 -0.19
C MET A 1 4.40 19.52 -0.28
N LYS A 2 3.98 20.15 0.83
CA LYS A 2 3.19 21.41 0.81
C LYS A 2 3.77 22.53 -0.07
N THR A 3 5.09 22.68 -0.12
CA THR A 3 5.76 23.71 -0.92
C THR A 3 5.66 23.49 -2.43
N ILE A 4 5.57 22.23 -2.88
CA ILE A 4 5.48 21.85 -4.30
C ILE A 4 4.03 22.02 -4.78
N VAL A 5 3.07 21.57 -3.97
CA VAL A 5 1.64 21.77 -4.23
C VAL A 5 1.31 23.26 -4.34
N ARG A 6 1.90 24.11 -3.49
CA ARG A 6 1.73 25.57 -3.60
C ARG A 6 2.27 26.17 -4.90
N LYS A 7 3.25 25.53 -5.54
CA LYS A 7 3.93 26.07 -6.72
C LYS A 7 3.36 25.53 -8.04
N TYR A 8 2.92 24.27 -8.06
CA TYR A 8 2.48 23.57 -9.29
C TYR A 8 1.01 23.14 -9.23
N GLY A 9 0.32 23.37 -8.12
CA GLY A 9 -1.05 22.93 -7.90
C GLY A 9 -1.15 21.48 -7.41
N ASP A 10 -2.39 20.98 -7.34
CA ASP A 10 -2.70 19.65 -6.82
C ASP A 10 -2.44 18.50 -7.80
N ILE A 11 -2.12 18.82 -9.05
CA ILE A 11 -1.76 17.86 -10.08
C ILE A 11 -0.45 18.31 -10.72
N TYR A 12 0.60 17.51 -10.57
CA TYR A 12 1.90 17.85 -11.14
C TYR A 12 2.66 16.61 -11.61
N LEU A 13 3.50 16.80 -12.63
CA LEU A 13 4.47 15.79 -13.06
C LEU A 13 5.76 15.97 -12.27
N TYR A 14 6.25 14.86 -11.72
CA TYR A 14 7.50 14.78 -10.99
C TYR A 14 8.40 13.72 -11.63
N SER A 15 9.55 14.17 -12.14
CA SER A 15 10.56 13.27 -12.68
C SER A 15 11.50 12.84 -11.56
N PHE A 16 11.59 11.53 -11.34
CA PHE A 16 12.59 10.92 -10.47
C PHE A 16 13.55 10.09 -11.33
N GLY A 17 14.68 10.68 -11.71
CA GLY A 17 15.60 10.08 -12.68
C GLY A 17 14.92 9.90 -14.05
N LEU A 18 15.06 8.71 -14.64
CA LEU A 18 14.44 8.34 -15.92
C LEU A 18 12.93 8.06 -15.84
N VAL A 19 12.33 8.19 -14.65
CA VAL A 19 10.92 7.82 -14.42
C VAL A 19 10.11 9.07 -14.14
N VAL A 20 9.18 9.38 -15.04
CA VAL A 20 8.20 10.44 -14.84
C VAL A 20 7.00 9.88 -14.06
N ARG A 21 6.62 10.54 -12.97
CA ARG A 21 5.48 10.18 -12.13
C ARG A 21 4.47 11.30 -12.12
N LEU A 22 3.20 10.97 -12.34
CA LEU A 22 2.10 11.89 -12.13
C LEU A 22 1.68 11.83 -10.66
N VAL A 23 1.67 13.00 -10.01
CA VAL A 23 1.19 13.15 -8.63
C VAL A 23 -0.16 13.84 -8.67
N ILE A 24 -1.17 13.19 -8.08
CA ILE A 24 -2.54 13.70 -7.95
C ILE A 24 -2.83 13.79 -6.45
N ASN A 25 -3.16 14.99 -5.97
CA ASN A 25 -3.47 15.26 -4.57
C ASN A 25 -4.97 15.52 -4.33
N GLN A 26 -5.80 15.57 -5.39
CA GLN A 26 -7.23 15.82 -5.28
C GLN A 26 -8.00 14.52 -4.94
N SER A 27 -8.81 14.56 -3.87
CA SER A 27 -9.51 13.39 -3.34
C SER A 27 -10.55 12.78 -4.30
N ASN A 28 -11.26 13.61 -5.06
CA ASN A 28 -12.21 13.18 -6.09
C ASN A 28 -11.53 12.38 -7.20
N MET A 29 -10.39 12.85 -7.71
CA MET A 29 -9.63 12.17 -8.75
C MET A 29 -8.91 10.93 -8.21
N LEU A 30 -8.47 10.95 -6.96
CA LEU A 30 -7.93 9.76 -6.30
C LEU A 30 -8.96 8.65 -6.22
N ALA A 31 -10.22 8.96 -5.87
CA ALA A 31 -11.29 7.97 -5.83
C ALA A 31 -11.58 7.35 -7.21
N ASP A 32 -11.45 8.14 -8.28
CA ASP A 32 -11.64 7.66 -9.65
C ASP A 32 -10.45 6.78 -10.09
N VAL A 33 -9.21 7.23 -9.88
CA VAL A 33 -7.98 6.48 -10.23
C VAL A 33 -7.82 5.18 -9.44
N LEU A 34 -8.19 5.20 -8.16
CA LEU A 34 -8.17 4.03 -7.25
C LEU A 34 -9.46 3.20 -7.33
N GLY A 35 -10.48 3.68 -8.05
CA GLY A 35 -11.75 2.99 -8.21
C GLY A 35 -11.59 1.66 -8.94
N ARG A 36 -12.44 0.68 -8.61
CA ARG A 36 -12.44 -0.66 -9.26
C ARG A 36 -12.62 -0.58 -10.78
N ASN A 37 -13.23 0.49 -11.28
CA ASN A 37 -13.52 0.67 -12.69
C ASN A 37 -12.26 0.95 -13.52
N ASN A 38 -11.19 1.47 -12.91
CA ASN A 38 -9.94 1.83 -13.59
C ASN A 38 -8.79 0.83 -13.35
N VAL A 39 -9.08 -0.36 -12.81
CA VAL A 39 -8.07 -1.38 -12.47
C VAL A 39 -7.23 -1.83 -13.68
N GLN A 40 -7.80 -1.78 -14.89
CA GLN A 40 -7.06 -2.10 -16.13
C GLN A 40 -6.05 -1.01 -16.51
N ASN A 41 -6.36 0.27 -16.22
CA ASN A 41 -5.52 1.42 -16.58
C ASN A 41 -4.50 1.75 -15.48
N SER A 42 -4.85 1.48 -14.22
CA SER A 42 -4.00 1.67 -13.05
C SER A 42 -3.13 0.44 -12.79
N THR A 43 -2.21 0.15 -13.70
CA THR A 43 -1.26 -0.94 -13.50
C THR A 43 -0.25 -0.55 -12.42
N LYS A 44 -0.20 -1.30 -11.30
CA LYS A 44 0.86 -1.17 -10.29
C LYS A 44 2.22 -1.18 -11.00
N GLN A 45 2.93 -0.05 -10.96
CA GLN A 45 4.18 0.15 -11.70
C GLN A 45 5.21 -0.92 -11.33
N SER A 46 5.88 -1.46 -12.35
CA SER A 46 6.89 -2.53 -12.22
C SER A 46 8.04 -2.18 -11.26
N ILE A 47 8.34 -0.90 -11.09
CA ILE A 47 9.40 -0.41 -10.18
C ILE A 47 9.09 -0.74 -8.72
N THR A 48 7.82 -0.64 -8.31
CA THR A 48 7.39 -1.08 -6.98
C THR A 48 7.61 -2.58 -6.83
N GLY A 49 7.34 -3.35 -7.90
CA GLY A 49 7.73 -4.76 -7.98
C GLY A 49 9.23 -4.95 -7.80
N ALA A 50 10.09 -4.25 -8.52
CA ALA A 50 11.55 -4.43 -8.45
C ALA A 50 12.15 -4.09 -7.07
N VAL A 51 11.70 -3.00 -6.44
CA VAL A 51 12.22 -2.59 -5.12
C VAL A 51 11.65 -3.48 -4.00
N PHE A 52 10.35 -3.79 -4.03
CA PHE A 52 9.76 -4.65 -3.01
C PHE A 52 10.08 -6.13 -3.20
N LYS A 53 10.41 -6.61 -4.42
CA LYS A 53 10.85 -8.00 -4.67
C LYS A 53 12.08 -8.40 -3.87
N LEU A 54 12.99 -7.45 -3.62
CA LEU A 54 14.21 -7.71 -2.85
C LEU A 54 13.92 -7.91 -1.36
N VAL A 55 12.83 -7.32 -0.85
CA VAL A 55 12.47 -7.34 0.57
C VAL A 55 11.36 -8.34 0.86
N ILE A 56 10.46 -8.56 -0.11
CA ILE A 56 9.26 -9.37 0.04
C ILE A 56 9.08 -10.15 -1.27
N ASP A 57 9.19 -11.48 -1.16
CA ASP A 57 9.22 -12.44 -2.26
C ASP A 57 8.09 -12.24 -3.31
N ASN A 58 8.29 -12.80 -4.51
CA ASN A 58 7.46 -12.65 -5.72
C ASN A 58 5.96 -12.99 -5.51
N TYR A 59 5.60 -13.65 -4.42
CA TYR A 59 4.23 -14.03 -4.07
C TYR A 59 3.51 -13.02 -3.16
N ASN A 60 4.05 -11.80 -2.99
CA ASN A 60 3.44 -10.82 -2.11
C ASN A 60 2.20 -10.14 -2.73
N LEU A 61 1.18 -9.93 -1.90
CA LEU A 61 -0.07 -9.22 -2.22
C LEU A 61 0.15 -7.82 -2.83
N LEU A 62 1.25 -7.16 -2.43
CA LEU A 62 1.64 -5.86 -2.97
C LEU A 62 1.98 -5.91 -4.47
N VAL A 63 2.56 -7.01 -4.92
CA VAL A 63 3.03 -7.22 -6.30
C VAL A 63 2.02 -8.04 -7.13
N ALA A 64 1.22 -8.87 -6.47
CA ALA A 64 0.17 -9.68 -7.10
C ALA A 64 -0.86 -8.81 -7.84
N LYS A 65 -1.30 -9.29 -9.01
CA LYS A 65 -2.33 -8.68 -9.87
C LYS A 65 -3.47 -9.65 -10.13
N GLY A 66 -4.68 -9.13 -10.33
CA GLY A 66 -5.87 -9.89 -10.70
C GLY A 66 -6.20 -11.00 -9.70
N TYR A 67 -6.47 -12.20 -10.21
CA TYR A 67 -6.91 -13.37 -9.44
C TYR A 67 -6.01 -13.72 -8.24
N LYS A 68 -4.68 -13.57 -8.37
CA LYS A 68 -3.75 -13.80 -7.25
C LYS A 68 -3.94 -12.77 -6.15
N HIS A 69 -4.11 -11.50 -6.51
CA HIS A 69 -4.38 -10.43 -5.55
C HIS A 69 -5.73 -10.62 -4.84
N GLU A 70 -6.76 -11.05 -5.56
CA GLU A 70 -8.07 -11.33 -4.97
C GLU A 70 -8.03 -12.52 -4.02
N ARG A 71 -7.36 -13.60 -4.41
CA ARG A 71 -7.17 -14.79 -3.57
C ARG A 71 -6.43 -14.44 -2.28
N ASP A 72 -5.31 -13.74 -2.39
CA ASP A 72 -4.49 -13.40 -1.23
C ASP A 72 -5.20 -12.36 -0.34
N SER A 73 -5.94 -11.41 -0.93
CA SER A 73 -6.79 -10.47 -0.17
C SER A 73 -7.93 -11.20 0.55
N ARG A 74 -8.51 -12.23 -0.05
CA ARG A 74 -9.57 -13.04 0.57
C ARG A 74 -9.09 -13.80 1.80
N ILE A 75 -7.81 -14.17 1.83
CA ILE A 75 -7.18 -14.79 3.01
C ILE A 75 -6.81 -13.73 4.04
N LEU A 76 -6.28 -12.58 3.61
CA LEU A 76 -5.78 -11.54 4.49
C LEU A 76 -6.90 -10.76 5.20
N ASN A 77 -7.92 -10.34 4.47
CA ASN A 77 -9.03 -9.53 5.01
C ASN A 77 -9.71 -10.13 6.24
N PRO A 78 -10.05 -11.43 6.31
CA PRO A 78 -10.61 -12.02 7.52
C PRO A 78 -9.59 -12.09 8.66
N ALA A 79 -8.31 -12.36 8.39
CA ALA A 79 -7.28 -12.40 9.44
C ALA A 79 -7.10 -11.02 10.11
N PHE A 80 -7.20 -9.94 9.33
CA PHE A 80 -7.09 -8.55 9.80
C PHE A 80 -8.46 -7.89 10.05
N HIS A 81 -9.52 -8.68 10.19
CA HIS A 81 -10.83 -8.16 10.57
C HIS A 81 -10.83 -7.72 12.05
N HIS A 82 -11.62 -6.68 12.40
CA HIS A 82 -11.63 -6.06 13.73
C HIS A 82 -11.75 -7.07 14.90
N THR A 83 -12.60 -8.08 14.72
CA THR A 83 -12.82 -9.17 15.69
C THR A 83 -11.55 -9.98 15.97
N ASN A 84 -10.76 -10.27 14.94
CA ASN A 84 -9.52 -11.03 15.04
C ASN A 84 -8.35 -10.15 15.47
N LEU A 85 -8.36 -8.86 15.10
CA LEU A 85 -7.39 -7.89 15.60
C LEU A 85 -7.48 -7.70 17.11
N LYS A 86 -8.68 -7.67 17.68
CA LYS A 86 -8.87 -7.47 19.12
C LYS A 86 -8.18 -8.55 19.96
N SER A 87 -8.19 -9.80 19.51
CA SER A 87 -7.47 -10.89 20.18
C SER A 87 -5.95 -10.76 20.00
N MET A 88 -5.49 -10.30 18.83
CA MET A 88 -4.06 -10.03 18.59
C MET A 88 -3.49 -8.92 19.46
N VAL A 89 -4.27 -7.87 19.78
CA VAL A 89 -3.80 -6.76 20.64
C VAL A 89 -3.29 -7.29 21.97
N SER A 90 -4.04 -8.17 22.63
CA SER A 90 -3.65 -8.76 23.92
C SER A 90 -2.32 -9.53 23.82
N ILE A 91 -2.13 -10.29 22.73
CA ILE A 91 -0.90 -11.05 22.48
C ILE A 91 0.29 -10.12 22.29
N ILE A 92 0.11 -9.04 21.51
CA ILE A 92 1.16 -8.06 21.23
C ILE A 92 1.56 -7.33 22.51
N VAL A 93 0.58 -6.83 23.28
CA VAL A 93 0.83 -6.15 24.56
C VAL A 93 1.58 -7.07 25.52
N ASN A 94 1.13 -8.31 25.69
CA ASN A 94 1.80 -9.28 26.56
C ASN A 94 3.27 -9.52 26.14
N ARG A 95 3.55 -9.67 24.83
CA ARG A 95 4.92 -9.84 24.34
C ARG A 95 5.79 -8.61 24.57
N ILE A 96 5.25 -7.42 24.34
CA ILE A 96 5.98 -6.16 24.57
C ILE A 96 6.29 -6.01 26.06
N THR A 97 5.31 -6.24 26.95
CA THR A 97 5.52 -6.17 28.40
C THR A 97 6.56 -7.18 28.87
N LYS A 98 6.56 -8.41 28.34
CA LYS A 98 7.60 -9.40 28.63
C LYS A 98 8.99 -8.97 28.16
N CYS A 99 9.08 -8.37 26.98
CA CYS A 99 10.35 -7.90 26.41
C CYS A 99 10.92 -6.72 27.21
N ILE A 100 10.05 -5.81 27.68
CA ILE A 100 10.43 -4.68 28.52
C ILE A 100 10.81 -5.16 29.94
N GLY A 101 10.09 -6.12 30.50
CA GLY A 101 10.36 -6.66 31.83
C GLY A 101 11.54 -7.64 31.89
N SER A 102 12.06 -8.10 30.75
CA SER A 102 13.30 -8.89 30.66
C SER A 102 14.54 -8.04 30.40
N LEU A 103 14.38 -6.71 30.36
CA LEU A 103 15.46 -5.73 30.27
C LEU A 103 15.80 -5.21 31.68
#